data_AF-A0A7C1PJQ7-F1
#
_entry.id   AF-A0A7C1PJQ7-F1
#
_cell.length_a   1.000
_cell.length_b   1.000
_cell.length_c   1.000
_cell.angle_alpha   90.00
_cell.angle_beta   90.00
_cell.angle_gamma   90.00
#
_symmetry.space_group_name_H-M   'P 1'
#
loop_
_entity.id
_entity.type
_entity.pdbx_description
1 polymer ?
#
loop_
_entity_poly.entity_id
_entity_poly.type
_entity_poly.pdbx_seq_one_letter_code
_entity_poly.pdbx_strand_id
1 'polypeptide(L)'
;MVYRTQYHIVWVTRYRRKILVKGVRNYLKIKLKEIRKYYPEWEYIEMGINSDHVHLHMIIPPKYAVSKAMETIKKNTSRSLREKFRFWTRYAGMIKEYGERVILFPRWE
;
A
#
# COMPACT_ATOMS: atom_id res chain seq x y z
N MET A 1 27.91 4.32 15.85
CA MET A 1 27.40 5.32 14.87
C MET A 1 25.95 5.61 15.20
N VAL A 2 25.56 6.89 15.25
CA VAL A 2 24.19 7.34 15.54
C VAL A 2 23.61 7.93 14.26
N TYR A 3 22.40 7.55 13.88
CA TYR A 3 21.70 8.08 12.70
C TYR A 3 20.20 8.22 12.97
N ARG A 4 19.55 9.17 12.30
CA ARG A 4 18.09 9.33 12.31
C ARG A 4 17.60 9.87 10.97
N THR A 5 17.62 9.01 9.97
CA THR A 5 17.25 9.31 8.58
C THR A 5 15.77 9.04 8.35
N GLN A 6 14.95 10.06 8.62
CA GLN A 6 13.50 10.01 8.46
C GLN A 6 13.07 10.43 7.06
N TYR A 7 12.13 9.68 6.49
CA TYR A 7 11.54 9.94 5.19
C TYR A 7 10.02 9.93 5.29
N HIS A 8 9.39 10.95 4.71
CA HIS A 8 7.96 10.94 4.43
C HIS A 8 7.77 10.55 2.96
N ILE A 9 7.30 9.33 2.74
CA ILE A 9 7.18 8.76 1.41
C ILE A 9 5.71 8.65 1.02
N VAL A 10 5.38 9.17 -0.15
CA VAL A 10 4.03 9.13 -0.69
C VAL A 10 4.04 8.39 -2.02
N TRP A 11 3.09 7.48 -2.21
CA TRP A 11 2.84 6.91 -3.54
C TRP A 11 1.36 6.79 -3.83
N VAL A 12 1.03 6.98 -5.10
CA VAL A 12 -0.33 6.93 -5.63
C VAL A 12 -0.64 5.55 -6.22
N THR A 13 -1.92 5.21 -6.26
CA THR A 13 -2.39 4.07 -7.04
C THR A 13 -2.23 4.34 -8.54
N ARG A 14 -2.13 3.27 -9.34
CA ARG A 14 -2.03 3.41 -10.80
C ARG A 14 -3.27 4.12 -11.33
N TYR A 15 -3.08 5.21 -12.08
CA TYR A 15 -4.14 6.11 -12.58
C TYR A 15 -4.99 6.77 -11.48
N ARG A 16 -4.46 6.91 -10.25
CA ARG A 16 -5.19 7.46 -9.07
C ARG A 16 -6.58 6.85 -8.86
N ARG A 17 -6.74 5.57 -9.21
CA ARG A 17 -8.00 4.86 -8.98
C ARG A 17 -8.25 4.78 -7.47
N LYS A 18 -9.48 5.07 -7.04
CA LYS A 18 -9.90 5.06 -5.62
C LYS A 18 -10.09 3.63 -5.10
N ILE A 19 -9.04 2.82 -5.18
CA ILE A 19 -9.07 1.39 -4.88
C ILE A 19 -8.75 1.05 -3.42
N LEU A 20 -8.28 2.02 -2.64
CA LEU A 20 -7.92 1.80 -1.25
C LEU A 20 -9.16 1.96 -0.36
N VAL A 21 -10.13 1.08 -0.55
CA VAL A 21 -11.34 0.95 0.29
C VAL A 21 -10.98 0.31 1.63
N LYS A 22 -11.89 0.26 2.61
CA LYS A 22 -11.59 -0.18 3.99
C LYS A 22 -10.97 -1.57 4.04
N GLY A 23 -11.53 -2.55 3.33
CA GLY A 23 -10.98 -3.91 3.27
C GLY A 23 -9.56 -3.98 2.69
N VAL A 24 -9.31 -3.21 1.62
CA VAL A 24 -7.99 -3.15 0.98
C VAL A 24 -6.97 -2.42 1.87
N ARG A 25 -7.37 -1.32 2.51
CA ARG A 25 -6.53 -0.57 3.45
C ARG A 25 -6.09 -1.44 4.62
N ASN A 26 -7.00 -2.19 5.21
CA ASN A 26 -6.69 -3.09 6.32
C ASN A 26 -5.71 -4.18 5.88
N TYR A 27 -5.93 -4.79 4.72
CA TYR A 27 -5.00 -5.79 4.19
C TYR A 27 -3.63 -5.21 3.85
N LEU A 28 -3.58 -4.01 3.27
CA LEU A 28 -2.32 -3.31 2.99
C LEU A 28 -1.52 -3.04 4.27
N LYS A 29 -2.17 -2.61 5.35
CA LYS A 29 -1.53 -2.43 6.67
C LYS A 29 -0.92 -3.74 7.18
N ILE A 30 -1.62 -4.86 7.03
CA ILE A 30 -1.10 -6.19 7.40
C ILE A 30 0.16 -6.51 6.58
N LYS A 31 0.13 -6.31 5.26
CA LYS A 31 1.28 -6.58 4.38
C LYS A 31 2.47 -5.67 4.65
N LEU A 32 2.25 -4.38 4.95
CA LEU A 32 3.33 -3.51 5.38
C LEU A 32 4.00 -4.03 6.66
N LYS A 33 3.19 -4.43 7.67
CA LYS A 33 3.72 -5.04 8.90
C LYS A 33 4.50 -6.33 8.66
N GLU A 34 4.06 -7.17 7.73
CA GLU A 34 4.81 -8.37 7.33
C GLU A 34 6.16 -8.01 6.71
N ILE A 35 6.22 -7.01 5.81
CA ILE A 35 7.49 -6.55 5.21
C ILE A 35 8.45 -6.09 6.31
N ARG A 36 7.97 -5.37 7.33
CA ARG A 36 8.79 -4.95 8.47
C ARG A 36 9.38 -6.14 9.26
N LYS A 37 8.69 -7.29 9.32
CA LYS A 37 9.25 -8.48 9.96
C LYS A 37 10.48 -9.02 9.22
N TYR A 38 10.51 -8.88 7.89
CA TYR A 38 11.66 -9.26 7.07
C TYR A 38 12.77 -8.19 7.05
N TYR A 39 12.40 -6.92 7.20
CA TYR A 39 13.32 -5.78 7.25
C TYR A 39 13.17 -5.03 8.58
N PRO A 40 13.66 -5.59 9.70
CA PRO A 40 13.45 -5.02 11.04
C PRO A 40 14.10 -3.64 11.21
N GLU A 41 15.14 -3.35 10.43
CA GLU A 41 15.83 -2.04 10.43
C GLU A 41 15.03 -0.93 9.73
N TRP A 42 13.96 -1.28 9.01
CA TRP A 42 13.05 -0.30 8.41
C TRP A 42 11.93 0.00 9.41
N GLU A 43 12.03 1.13 10.07
CA GLU A 43 11.10 1.50 11.13
C GLU A 43 9.97 2.36 10.58
N TYR A 44 8.73 1.91 10.71
CA TYR A 44 7.56 2.73 10.37
C TYR A 44 7.12 3.54 11.58
N ILE A 45 7.12 4.86 11.43
CA ILE A 45 6.65 5.82 12.44
C ILE A 45 5.14 6.01 12.28
N GLU A 46 4.70 6.33 11.06
CA GLU A 46 3.30 6.63 10.77
C GLU A 46 2.87 6.07 9.41
N MET A 47 1.59 5.67 9.30
CA MET A 47 0.98 5.13 8.08
C MET A 47 -0.40 5.75 7.85
N GLY A 48 -0.48 6.68 6.90
CA GLY A 48 -1.73 7.25 6.40
C GLY A 48 -2.15 6.56 5.10
N ILE A 49 -3.41 6.10 5.00
CA ILE A 49 -3.92 5.52 3.75
C ILE A 49 -5.24 6.17 3.37
N ASN A 50 -5.18 6.94 2.28
CA ASN A 50 -6.30 7.58 1.64
C ASN A 50 -6.84 6.71 0.51
N SER A 51 -7.92 7.15 -0.16
CA SER A 51 -8.62 6.32 -1.15
C SER A 51 -7.79 5.98 -2.41
N ASP A 52 -6.85 6.84 -2.77
CA ASP A 52 -6.06 6.81 -4.02
C ASP A 52 -4.55 6.90 -3.79
N HIS A 53 -4.09 7.12 -2.55
CA HIS A 53 -2.67 7.23 -2.23
C HIS A 53 -2.35 6.81 -0.79
N VAL A 54 -1.07 6.52 -0.56
CA VAL A 54 -0.52 6.06 0.73
C VAL A 54 0.59 7.01 1.15
N HIS A 55 0.54 7.42 2.41
CA HIS A 55 1.58 8.13 3.15
C HIS A 55 2.27 7.16 4.10
N LEU A 56 3.59 7.10 4.05
CA LEU A 56 4.41 6.29 4.93
C LEU A 56 5.54 7.15 5.49
N HIS A 57 5.52 7.40 6.79
CA HIS A 57 6.65 8.01 7.49
C HIS A 57 7.50 6.90 8.08
N MET A 58 8.76 6.81 7.66
CA MET A 58 9.66 5.75 8.10
C MET A 58 11.11 6.21 8.27
N ILE A 59 11.86 5.50 9.11
CA ILE A 59 13.31 5.63 9.22
C ILE A 59 13.95 4.51 8.39
N ILE A 60 14.89 4.89 7.51
CA ILE A 60 15.66 3.96 6.70
C ILE A 60 17.14 4.20 7.00
N PRO A 61 17.88 3.20 7.50
CA PRO A 61 19.32 3.35 7.74
C PRO A 61 20.07 3.79 6.48
N PRO A 62 21.07 4.67 6.60
CA PRO A 62 21.75 5.26 5.43
C PRO A 62 22.49 4.23 4.57
N LYS A 63 22.75 3.02 5.07
CA LYS A 63 23.31 1.90 4.29
C LYS A 63 22.34 1.37 3.21
N TYR A 64 21.05 1.66 3.32
CA TYR A 64 20.05 1.27 2.33
C TYR A 64 19.68 2.48 1.46
N ALA A 65 19.70 2.28 0.15
CA ALA A 65 19.12 3.23 -0.78
C ALA A 65 17.59 3.31 -0.57
N VAL A 66 17.05 4.51 -0.39
CA VAL A 66 15.61 4.76 -0.22
C VAL A 66 14.81 4.19 -1.40
N SER A 67 15.35 4.29 -2.62
CA SER A 67 14.76 3.72 -3.82
C SER A 67 14.58 2.20 -3.72
N LYS A 68 15.55 1.49 -3.13
CA LYS A 68 15.49 0.04 -2.95
C LYS A 68 14.46 -0.38 -1.90
N ALA A 69 14.37 0.38 -0.82
CA ALA A 69 13.32 0.18 0.18
C ALA A 69 11.93 0.35 -0.44
N MET A 70 11.75 1.43 -1.21
CA MET A 70 10.49 1.72 -1.90
C MET A 70 10.13 0.71 -3.00
N GLU A 71 11.11 0.26 -3.78
CA GLU A 71 10.91 -0.80 -4.77
C GLU A 71 10.37 -2.07 -4.08
N THR A 72 10.99 -2.46 -2.97
CA THR A 72 10.63 -3.66 -2.21
C THR A 72 9.21 -3.55 -1.64
N ILE A 73 8.90 -2.42 -1.00
CA ILE A 73 7.57 -2.16 -0.42
C ILE A 73 6.50 -2.21 -1.50
N LYS A 74 6.66 -1.46 -2.60
CA LYS A 74 5.68 -1.40 -3.68
C LYS A 74 5.52 -2.73 -4.40
N LYS A 75 6.62 -3.46 -4.66
CA LYS A 75 6.58 -4.75 -5.37
C LYS A 75 5.83 -5.81 -4.56
N ASN A 76 6.15 -5.94 -3.27
CA ASN A 76 5.51 -6.93 -2.38
C ASN A 76 4.03 -6.61 -2.17
N THR A 77 3.71 -5.37 -1.79
CA THR A 77 2.31 -4.95 -1.57
C THR A 77 1.47 -5.09 -2.84
N SER A 78 2.01 -4.68 -3.99
CA SER A 78 1.31 -4.78 -5.27
C SER A 78 1.07 -6.23 -5.70
N ARG A 79 2.03 -7.13 -5.46
CA ARG A 79 1.88 -8.56 -5.71
C ARG A 79 0.79 -9.19 -4.82
N SER A 80 0.89 -9.02 -3.50
CA SER A 80 -0.08 -9.58 -2.56
C SER A 80 -1.50 -9.05 -2.78
N LEU A 81 -1.63 -7.75 -3.12
CA LEU A 81 -2.92 -7.17 -3.47
C LEU A 81 -3.50 -7.80 -4.74
N ARG A 82 -2.71 -8.00 -5.80
CA ARG A 82 -3.18 -8.67 -7.02
C ARG A 82 -3.57 -10.13 -6.80
N GLU A 83 -2.84 -10.84 -5.95
CA GLU A 83 -3.14 -12.24 -5.63
C GLU A 83 -4.45 -12.37 -4.84
N LYS A 84 -4.65 -11.54 -3.80
CA LYS A 84 -5.86 -11.57 -2.99
C LYS A 84 -7.08 -10.97 -3.69
N PHE A 85 -6.89 -9.92 -4.50
CA PHE A 85 -7.96 -9.16 -5.15
C PHE A 85 -7.89 -9.28 -6.68
N ARG A 86 -7.77 -10.51 -7.20
CA ARG A 86 -7.57 -10.79 -8.64
C ARG A 86 -8.63 -10.13 -9.55
N PHE A 87 -9.86 -9.99 -9.05
CA PHE A 87 -10.97 -9.36 -9.77
C PHE A 87 -10.84 -7.83 -9.94
N TRP A 88 -10.00 -7.15 -9.16
CA TRP A 88 -9.87 -5.69 -9.16
C TRP A 88 -9.15 -5.12 -10.38
N THR A 89 -8.24 -5.89 -10.97
CA THR A 89 -7.42 -5.46 -12.11
C THR A 89 -8.29 -4.99 -13.29
N ARG A 90 -9.49 -5.57 -13.42
CA ARG A 90 -10.46 -5.28 -14.49
C ARG A 90 -11.52 -4.25 -14.11
N TYR A 91 -11.87 -4.12 -12.83
CA TYR A 91 -13.02 -3.30 -12.39
C TYR A 91 -12.67 -2.16 -11.41
N ALA A 92 -11.41 -1.77 -11.26
CA ALA A 92 -10.94 -0.76 -10.29
C ALA A 92 -11.63 0.63 -10.31
N GLY A 93 -12.50 0.93 -11.29
CA GLY A 93 -13.36 2.12 -11.31
C GLY A 93 -14.82 1.89 -10.89
N MET A 94 -15.20 0.66 -10.55
CA MET A 94 -16.58 0.20 -10.36
C MET A 94 -16.81 -0.37 -8.96
N ILE A 95 -15.85 -0.15 -8.07
CA ILE A 95 -15.79 -0.75 -6.75
C ILE A 95 -16.39 0.23 -5.76
N LYS A 96 -17.60 -0.06 -5.31
CA LYS A 96 -18.21 0.57 -4.14
C LYS A 96 -18.31 -0.48 -3.03
N GLU A 97 -17.83 -0.13 -1.86
CA GLU A 97 -17.89 -0.96 -0.66
C GLU A 97 -19.20 -0.63 0.07
N TYR A 98 -20.12 -1.59 0.15
CA TYR A 98 -21.33 -1.51 0.98
C TYR A 98 -21.17 -2.50 2.13
N GLY A 99 -20.71 -2.02 3.29
CA GLY A 99 -20.43 -2.88 4.45
C GLY A 99 -19.24 -3.81 4.21
N GLU A 100 -19.40 -5.12 4.46
CA GLU A 100 -18.35 -6.14 4.29
C GLU A 100 -18.32 -6.78 2.89
N ARG A 101 -19.24 -6.38 1.98
CA ARG A 101 -19.33 -6.94 0.63
C ARG A 101 -18.76 -5.98 -0.40
N VAL A 102 -17.88 -6.50 -1.24
CA VAL A 102 -17.37 -5.81 -2.43
C VAL A 102 -18.27 -6.21 -3.60
N ILE A 103 -19.15 -5.31 -4.05
CA ILE A 103 -20.05 -5.55 -5.19
C ILE A 103 -19.43 -4.90 -6.43
N LEU A 104 -19.30 -5.69 -7.50
CA LEU A 104 -18.96 -5.19 -8.83
C LEU A 104 -20.23 -4.66 -9.49
N PHE A 105 -20.32 -3.36 -9.71
CA PHE A 105 -21.39 -2.84 -10.57
C PHE A 105 -21.05 -3.16 -12.03
N PRO A 106 -22.00 -3.60 -12.87
CA PRO A 106 -21.86 -3.58 -14.32
C PRO A 106 -21.78 -2.14 -14.81
N ARG A 107 -21.09 -1.92 -15.94
CA ARG A 107 -21.04 -0.62 -16.59
C ARG A 107 -22.32 -0.59 -17.41
N TRP A 108 -23.37 0.04 -16.91
CA TRP A 108 -24.56 0.30 -17.72
C TRP A 108 -24.29 1.54 -18.56
N GLU A 109 -24.27 1.30 -19.88
CA GLU A 109 -24.35 2.18 -21.06
C GLU A 109 -23.45 3.42 -21.10
#